data_AF-A0A846BWI2-F1
#
_entry.id   AF-A0A846BWI2-F1
#
_cell.length_a   1.000
_cell.length_b   1.000
_cell.length_c   1.000
_cell.angle_alpha   90.00
_cell.angle_beta   90.00
_cell.angle_gamma   90.00
#
_symmetry.space_group_name_H-M   'P 1'
#
loop_
_entity.id
_entity.type
_entity.pdbx_description
1 polymer ?
#
loop_
_entity_poly.entity_id
_entity_poly.type
_entity_poly.pdbx_seq_one_letter_code
_entity_poly.pdbx_strand_id
1 'polypeptide(L)'
;MSSVALTPEQVVAANALANGLPVNEVAKLVGVSKRTVLRWKKTEAFQAELRQGRNSVAMTSVEVIRESRESNLRNSENRLSSLINKSFCFFPS
;
A
#
# COMPACT_ATOMS: atom_id res chain seq x y z
N MET A 1 8.46 -10.76 33.10
CA MET A 1 7.44 -10.41 32.09
C MET A 1 7.96 -10.86 30.75
N SER A 2 7.44 -11.98 30.22
CA SER A 2 7.91 -12.55 28.96
C SER A 2 7.47 -11.66 27.80
N SER A 3 8.41 -11.08 27.05
CA SER A 3 8.08 -10.40 25.80
C SER A 3 7.50 -11.45 24.85
N VAL A 4 6.22 -11.34 24.53
CA VAL A 4 5.54 -12.28 23.64
C VAL A 4 6.03 -11.98 22.22
N ALA A 5 7.15 -12.60 21.84
CA ALA A 5 7.63 -12.60 20.48
C ALA A 5 6.62 -13.34 19.61
N LEU A 6 6.04 -12.65 18.62
CA LEU A 6 5.19 -13.28 17.61
C LEU A 6 5.99 -14.38 16.90
N THR A 7 5.40 -15.56 16.80
CA THR A 7 5.99 -16.64 15.99
C THR A 7 6.00 -16.24 14.51
N PRO A 8 6.95 -16.73 13.70
CA PRO A 8 6.98 -16.43 12.26
C PRO A 8 5.67 -16.80 11.55
N GLU A 9 5.03 -17.88 11.97
CA GLU A 9 3.71 -18.33 11.52
C GLU A 9 2.61 -17.29 11.74
N GLN A 10 2.63 -16.61 12.90
CA GLN A 10 1.68 -15.55 13.23
C GLN A 10 1.89 -14.30 12.37
N VAL A 11 3.14 -13.95 12.08
CA VAL A 11 3.47 -12.82 11.19
C VAL A 11 2.95 -13.09 9.78
N VAL A 12 3.18 -14.29 9.25
CA VAL A 12 2.66 -14.70 7.93
C VAL A 12 1.13 -14.69 7.93
N ALA A 13 0.49 -15.21 8.98
CA ALA A 13 -0.96 -15.20 9.10
C ALA A 13 -1.54 -13.77 9.15
N ALA A 14 -0.89 -12.86 9.90
CA ALA A 14 -1.31 -11.47 10.01
C ALA A 14 -1.20 -10.76 8.65
N ASN A 15 -0.09 -10.92 7.93
CA ASN A 15 0.07 -10.34 6.59
C ASN A 15 -0.95 -10.86 5.58
N ALA A 16 -1.20 -12.18 5.56
CA ALA A 16 -2.21 -12.77 4.66
C ALA A 16 -3.63 -12.25 4.96
N LEU A 17 -3.98 -12.09 6.24
CA LEU A 17 -5.26 -11.50 6.65
C LEU A 17 -5.34 -10.00 6.33
N ALA A 18 -4.23 -9.25 6.43
CA ALA A 18 -4.17 -7.84 6.06
C ALA A 18 -4.40 -7.64 4.55
N ASN A 19 -3.92 -8.58 3.73
CA ASN A 19 -4.16 -8.65 2.28
C ASN A 19 -5.59 -9.11 1.92
N GLY A 20 -6.45 -9.40 2.90
CA GLY A 20 -7.84 -9.75 2.67
C GLY A 20 -8.10 -11.24 2.43
N LEU A 21 -7.12 -12.13 2.62
CA LEU A 21 -7.37 -13.57 2.51
C LEU A 21 -8.35 -14.04 3.60
N PRO A 22 -9.24 -15.00 3.29
CA PRO A 22 -10.15 -15.55 4.28
C PRO A 22 -9.39 -16.42 5.30
N VAL A 23 -9.85 -16.41 6.55
CA VAL A 23 -9.26 -17.18 7.67
C VAL A 23 -9.07 -18.67 7.33
N ASN A 24 -9.93 -19.24 6.49
CA ASN A 24 -9.83 -20.63 6.05
C ASN A 24 -8.58 -20.91 5.23
N GLU A 25 -8.25 -20.01 4.30
CA GLU A 25 -7.07 -20.16 3.46
C GLU A 25 -5.80 -19.83 4.22
N VAL A 26 -5.84 -18.81 5.09
CA VAL A 26 -4.72 -18.49 5.97
C VAL A 26 -4.38 -19.66 6.90
N ALA A 27 -5.40 -20.33 7.45
CA ALA A 27 -5.23 -21.54 8.26
C ALA A 27 -4.53 -22.66 7.47
N LYS A 28 -4.91 -22.88 6.21
CA LYS A 28 -4.26 -23.86 5.32
C LYS A 28 -2.83 -23.47 4.98
N LEU A 29 -2.59 -22.20 4.68
CA LEU A 29 -1.29 -21.64 4.30
C LEU A 29 -0.24 -21.85 5.40
N VAL A 30 -0.64 -21.61 6.65
CA VAL A 30 0.24 -21.73 7.82
C VAL A 30 0.20 -23.14 8.43
N GLY A 31 -0.70 -24.01 7.96
CA GLY A 31 -0.82 -25.38 8.48
C GLY A 31 -1.44 -25.48 9.88
N VAL A 32 -2.23 -24.48 10.29
CA VAL A 32 -2.86 -24.43 11.63
C VAL A 32 -4.38 -24.53 11.54
N SER A 33 -5.02 -24.88 12.65
CA SER A 33 -6.49 -24.89 12.69
C SER A 33 -7.08 -23.48 12.59
N LYS A 34 -8.27 -23.35 11.99
CA LYS A 34 -9.03 -22.08 12.01
C LYS A 34 -9.21 -21.52 13.42
N ARG A 35 -9.44 -22.40 14.40
CA ARG A 35 -9.65 -22.01 15.79
C ARG A 35 -8.39 -21.35 16.37
N THR A 36 -7.21 -21.82 15.96
CA THR A 36 -5.92 -21.21 16.31
C THR A 36 -5.81 -19.80 15.75
N VAL A 37 -6.12 -19.60 14.46
CA VAL A 37 -6.09 -18.28 13.83
C VAL A 37 -7.07 -17.31 14.48
N LEU A 38 -8.30 -17.76 14.78
CA LEU A 38 -9.30 -16.96 15.50
C LEU A 38 -8.85 -16.57 16.91
N ARG A 39 -8.12 -17.47 17.59
CA ARG A 39 -7.53 -17.18 18.90
C ARG A 39 -6.43 -16.12 18.78
N TRP A 40 -5.56 -16.21 17.78
CA TRP A 40 -4.52 -15.20 17.54
C TRP A 40 -5.10 -13.82 17.26
N LYS A 41 -6.21 -13.73 16.51
CA LYS A 41 -6.91 -12.46 16.23
C LYS A 41 -7.38 -11.71 17.49
N LYS A 42 -7.54 -12.40 18.62
CA LYS A 42 -7.91 -11.80 19.92
C LYS A 42 -6.72 -11.23 20.68
N THR A 43 -5.50 -11.57 20.29
CA THR A 43 -4.27 -11.12 20.96
C THR A 43 -3.88 -9.73 20.44
N GLU A 44 -3.52 -8.81 21.35
CA GLU A 44 -3.13 -7.44 20.99
C GLU A 44 -1.90 -7.38 20.08
N ALA A 45 -0.88 -8.22 20.33
CA ALA A 45 0.32 -8.32 19.50
C ALA A 45 -0.01 -8.65 18.03
N PHE A 46 -0.96 -9.56 17.81
CA PHE A 46 -1.38 -9.95 16.46
C PHE A 46 -2.20 -8.86 15.77
N GLN A 47 -3.00 -8.11 16.54
CA GLN A 47 -3.73 -6.95 16.00
C GLN A 47 -2.81 -5.79 15.64
N ALA A 48 -1.74 -5.58 16.40
CA ALA A 48 -0.72 -4.57 16.05
C ALA A 48 -0.08 -4.89 14.69
N GLU A 49 0.32 -6.15 14.48
CA GLU A 49 0.89 -6.61 13.21
C GLU A 49 -0.10 -6.47 12.04
N LEU A 50 -1.37 -6.86 12.24
CA LEU A 50 -2.43 -6.69 11.24
C LEU A 50 -2.62 -5.22 10.82
N ARG A 51 -2.46 -4.28 11.76
CA ARG A 51 -2.57 -2.84 11.46
C ARG A 51 -1.37 -2.34 10.67
N GLN A 52 -0.16 -2.83 10.97
CA GLN A 52 1.04 -2.47 10.22
C GLN A 52 0.97 -2.97 8.77
N GLY A 53 0.55 -4.22 8.55
CA GLY A 53 0.37 -4.79 7.20
C GLY A 53 -0.71 -4.07 6.36
N ARG A 54 -1.68 -3.40 6.99
CA ARG A 54 -2.67 -2.57 6.28
C ARG A 54 -2.12 -1.21 5.83
N ASN A 55 -1.20 -0.62 6.61
CA ASN A 55 -0.65 0.69 6.33
C ASN A 55 0.31 0.68 5.13
N SER A 56 1.01 -0.42 4.87
CA SER A 56 1.89 -0.54 3.70
C SER A 56 1.10 -0.44 2.38
N VAL A 57 -0.07 -1.08 2.31
CA VAL A 57 -0.96 -1.02 1.12
C VAL A 57 -1.55 0.38 0.90
N ALA A 58 -1.87 1.08 1.99
CA ALA A 58 -2.38 2.45 1.93
C ALA A 58 -1.32 3.45 1.42
N MET A 59 -0.06 3.31 1.83
CA MET A 59 1.07 4.15 1.36
C MET A 59 1.31 3.98 -0.14
N THR A 60 1.32 2.74 -0.66
CA THR A 60 1.50 2.49 -2.09
C THR A 60 0.39 3.14 -2.94
N SER A 61 -0.83 3.23 -2.40
CA SER A 61 -1.94 3.86 -3.11
C SER A 61 -1.81 5.39 -3.19
N VAL A 62 -1.24 6.04 -2.17
CA VAL A 62 -1.05 7.50 -2.14
C VAL A 62 0.10 7.95 -3.04
N GLU A 63 1.21 7.21 -3.05
CA GLU A 63 2.38 7.55 -3.88
C GLU A 63 2.03 7.55 -5.38
N VAL A 64 1.28 6.53 -5.83
CA VAL A 64 0.81 6.39 -7.22
C VAL A 64 -0.13 7.55 -7.64
N ILE A 65 -0.92 8.07 -6.70
CA ILE A 65 -1.80 9.22 -6.95
C ILE A 65 -0.98 10.52 -7.07
N ARG A 66 0.11 10.65 -6.30
CA ARG A 66 0.96 11.86 -6.30
C ARG A 66 1.74 12.00 -7.62
N GLU A 67 2.35 10.93 -8.11
CA GLU A 67 3.08 10.92 -9.39
C GLU A 67 2.18 11.21 -10.61
N SER A 68 0.93 10.74 -10.57
CA SER A 68 -0.04 11.02 -11.64
C SER A 68 -0.43 12.49 -11.74
N ARG A 69 -0.35 13.25 -10.63
CA ARG A 69 -0.61 14.71 -10.65
C ARG A 69 0.60 15.51 -11.14
N GLU A 70 1.81 15.12 -10.76
CA GLU A 70 3.04 15.83 -11.14
C GLU A 70 3.37 15.71 -12.63
N SER A 71 3.11 14.54 -13.22
CA SER A 71 3.26 14.32 -14.67
C SER A 71 2.29 15.14 -15.52
N ASN A 72 1.08 15.39 -15.02
CA ASN A 72 0.04 16.14 -15.74
C ASN A 72 0.32 17.65 -15.76
N LEU A 73 0.80 18.20 -14.63
CA LEU A 73 1.23 19.61 -14.54
C LEU A 73 2.41 19.90 -15.49
N ARG A 74 3.42 19.05 -15.51
CA ARG A 74 4.63 19.22 -16.34
C ARG A 74 4.35 19.11 -17.85
N ASN A 75 3.33 18.36 -18.26
CA ASN A 75 2.87 18.30 -19.66
C ASN A 75 2.15 19.59 -20.09
N SER A 76 1.44 20.26 -19.18
CA SER A 76 0.74 21.52 -19.48
C SER A 76 1.71 22.69 -19.72
N GLU A 77 2.81 22.75 -18.96
CA GLU A 77 3.83 23.81 -19.08
C GLU A 77 4.63 23.70 -20.39
N ASN A 78 4.93 22.47 -20.84
CA ASN A 78 5.59 22.25 -22.13
C ASN A 78 4.73 22.68 -23.32
N ARG A 79 3.39 22.55 -23.24
CA ARG A 79 2.48 22.98 -24.31
C ARG A 79 2.39 24.51 -24.40
N LEU A 80 2.32 25.22 -23.28
CA LEU A 80 2.29 26.69 -23.25
C LEU A 80 3.63 27.29 -23.74
N SER A 81 4.74 26.67 -23.37
CA SER A 81 6.09 27.07 -23.83
C SER A 81 6.25 26.93 -25.35
N SER A 82 5.63 25.90 -25.95
CA SER A 82 5.65 25.70 -27.41
C SER A 82 4.78 26.68 -28.20
N LEU A 83 3.75 27.25 -27.56
CA LEU A 83 2.86 28.24 -28.17
C LEU A 83 3.47 29.65 -28.09
N ILE A 84 4.11 29.99 -26.97
CA ILE A 84 4.79 31.28 -26.80
C ILE A 84 5.98 31.42 -27.77
N ASN A 85 6.77 30.35 -27.98
CA ASN A 85 7.88 30.37 -28.96
C ASN A 85 7.43 30.35 -30.43
N LYS A 86 6.18 30.00 -30.73
CA LYS A 86 5.62 30.06 -32.10
C LYS A 86 4.96 31.39 -32.43
N SER A 87 4.53 32.16 -31.42
CA SER A 87 3.91 33.46 -31.63
C SER A 87 4.90 34.62 -31.78
N PHE A 88 6.21 34.41 -31.57
CA PHE A 88 7.22 35.49 -31.69
C PHE A 88 7.93 35.56 -33.06
N CYS A 89 7.50 34.76 -34.05
CA CYS A 89 8.03 34.81 -35.42
C CYS A 89 6.98 35.33 -36.41
N PHE A 90 6.40 36.50 -36.17
CA PHE A 90 5.70 37.23 -37.24
C PHE A 90 5.59 38.72 -36.90
N PHE A 91 6.55 39.54 -37.33
CA PHE A 91 6.30 40.91 -37.79
C PHE A 91 7.52 41.36 -38.62
N PRO A 92 7.45 41.29 -39.96
CA PRO A 92 8.42 41.93 -40.84
C PRO A 92 7.99 43.37 -41.09
N SER A 93 8.89 44.33 -40.84
CA SER A 93 9.03 45.58 -41.61
C SER A 93 10.39 46.19 -41.29
#